data_AF-A0A975W330-F1
#
_entry.id   AF-A0A975W330-F1
#
_cell.length_a   1.000
_cell.length_b   1.000
_cell.length_c   1.000
_cell.angle_alpha   90.00
_cell.angle_beta   90.00
_cell.angle_gamma   90.00
#
_symmetry.space_group_name_H-M   'P 1'
#
loop_
_entity.id
_entity.type
_entity.pdbx_description
1 polymer ?
#
loop_
_entity_poly.entity_id
_entity_poly.type
_entity_poly.pdbx_seq_one_letter_code
_entity_poly.pdbx_strand_id
1 'polypeptide(L)'
;MMNPLTDEELTALLDDIESDRAERKQTWNGSAPDKGRQAICAFANDLPNHGKPGVLFIGAKDDGSPTGGAFSVTDQLLQTLADIKTDGKIIPPPTMTVARRMLRGHDMAVVTVWPADSPPVRFDGRIWIRTGSRRGQASVQDERELNEKRRHRDRSFDTHPIATSTLTELNQSYFESEYLPQAVAPDVLEVNGRSFEEQLASLGMIASVDDPTPTVVGMLTLGKSPRTWVPCAYVQFLRIRGTQWGDPVVDEQEVDGSLDMVLRRLDDKLKATLAVSVNFTSGSTTEIRSSPYPLTALQQLTRNAVMHRTYEGTNAPVRVYWFDDRIEITNPGGPFGAVTKENFGRPGVSDYRNPSLAAVLKTLGFVQRFGFGIAETRRALEANGNPPLEFQIEPTMVLATLRIAP
;
A
#
# COMPACT_ATOMS: atom_id res chain seq x y z
N MET A 1 -1.34 -21.50 -4.04
CA MET A 1 -1.95 -21.28 -2.69
C MET A 1 -0.82 -21.15 -1.68
N MET A 2 -0.88 -20.14 -0.81
CA MET A 2 0.08 -19.96 0.28
C MET A 2 -0.25 -20.95 1.40
N ASN A 3 0.47 -22.08 1.43
CA ASN A 3 0.28 -23.06 2.50
C ASN A 3 1.09 -22.64 3.72
N PRO A 4 0.46 -22.53 4.91
CA PRO A 4 1.19 -22.28 6.14
C PRO A 4 2.07 -23.48 6.50
N LEU A 5 3.25 -23.21 7.04
CA LEU A 5 4.18 -24.23 7.53
C LEU A 5 3.54 -25.03 8.68
N THR A 6 3.83 -26.34 8.72
CA THR A 6 3.41 -27.22 9.81
C THR A 6 4.26 -26.98 11.06
N ASP A 7 3.79 -27.43 12.22
CA ASP A 7 4.55 -27.28 13.48
C ASP A 7 5.87 -28.07 13.45
N GLU A 8 5.93 -29.17 12.68
CA GLU A 8 7.17 -29.92 12.44
C GLU A 8 8.17 -29.11 11.61
N GLU A 9 7.72 -28.50 10.51
CA GLU A 9 8.56 -27.64 9.66
C GLU A 9 9.04 -26.39 10.42
N LEU A 10 8.16 -25.81 11.24
CA LEU A 10 8.49 -24.68 12.11
C LEU A 10 9.53 -25.07 13.16
N THR A 11 9.40 -26.25 13.77
CA THR A 11 10.38 -26.75 14.74
C THR A 11 11.74 -27.02 14.08
N ALA A 12 11.77 -27.57 12.86
CA ALA A 12 13.00 -27.75 12.12
C ALA A 12 13.70 -26.42 11.80
N LEU A 13 12.95 -25.39 11.35
CA LEU A 13 13.49 -24.04 11.14
C LEU A 13 13.93 -23.37 12.44
N LEU A 14 13.25 -23.65 13.55
CA LEU A 14 13.62 -23.16 14.87
C LEU A 14 14.96 -23.75 15.34
N ASP A 15 15.31 -24.95 14.90
CA ASP A 15 16.54 -25.66 15.29
C ASP A 15 17.71 -25.37 14.37
N ASP A 16 17.44 -24.97 13.13
CA ASP A 16 18.45 -24.55 12.16
C ASP A 16 18.96 -23.13 12.46
N ILE A 17 19.99 -23.03 13.32
CA ILE A 17 20.59 -21.75 13.75
C ILE A 17 21.29 -21.05 12.59
N GLU A 18 21.76 -21.79 11.59
CA GLU A 18 22.45 -21.25 10.41
C GLU A 18 21.48 -20.77 9.33
N SER A 19 20.20 -21.14 9.44
CA SER A 19 19.15 -20.76 8.50
C SER A 19 19.10 -19.24 8.28
N ASP A 20 19.20 -18.86 7.02
CA ASP A 20 18.89 -17.51 6.56
C ASP A 20 17.38 -17.25 6.47
N ARG A 21 16.55 -18.26 6.75
CA ARG A 21 15.08 -18.19 6.75
C ARG A 21 14.47 -18.13 8.15
N ALA A 22 15.27 -18.08 9.21
CA ALA A 22 14.78 -18.00 10.59
C ALA A 22 15.37 -16.78 11.32
N GLU A 23 14.53 -16.06 12.07
CA GLU A 23 14.93 -15.04 13.03
C GLU A 23 14.28 -15.35 14.37
N ARG A 24 15.04 -15.27 15.46
CA ARG A 24 14.57 -15.59 16.81
C ARG A 24 14.66 -14.36 17.69
N LYS A 25 13.63 -14.15 18.52
CA LYS A 25 13.57 -13.09 19.53
C LYS A 25 12.92 -13.65 20.80
N GLN A 26 13.55 -13.38 21.94
CA GLN A 26 12.99 -13.80 23.22
C GLN A 26 11.71 -13.06 23.56
N THR A 27 11.68 -11.74 23.28
CA THR A 27 10.54 -10.86 23.54
C THR A 27 10.41 -9.80 22.43
N TRP A 28 9.26 -9.11 22.41
CA TRP A 28 8.97 -8.04 21.44
C TRP A 28 9.05 -6.64 22.07
N ASN A 29 10.18 -6.31 22.68
CA ASN A 29 10.44 -5.02 23.31
C ASN A 29 11.85 -4.47 22.97
N GLY A 30 12.14 -3.23 23.38
CA GLY A 30 13.42 -2.59 23.12
C GLY A 30 13.75 -2.51 21.63
N SER A 31 14.90 -3.06 21.22
CA SER A 31 15.32 -3.08 19.80
C SER A 31 14.73 -4.24 18.98
N ALA A 32 13.99 -5.17 19.60
CA ALA A 32 13.43 -6.33 18.91
C ALA A 32 12.45 -5.97 17.78
N PRO A 33 11.55 -4.96 17.93
CA PRO A 33 10.61 -4.61 16.87
C PRO A 33 11.28 -4.14 15.57
N ASP A 34 12.32 -3.31 15.66
CA ASP A 34 13.04 -2.85 14.47
C ASP A 34 13.87 -3.97 13.85
N LYS A 35 14.59 -4.75 14.67
CA LYS A 35 15.35 -5.91 14.17
C LYS A 35 14.43 -6.95 13.52
N GLY A 36 13.24 -7.17 14.07
CA GLY A 36 12.23 -8.05 13.48
C GLY A 36 11.69 -7.53 12.15
N ARG A 37 11.39 -6.23 12.04
CA ARG A 37 10.98 -5.61 10.75
C ARG A 37 12.08 -5.68 9.69
N GLN A 38 13.34 -5.47 10.07
CA GLN A 38 14.47 -5.67 9.17
C GLN A 38 14.56 -7.12 8.69
N ALA A 39 14.31 -8.11 9.56
CA ALA A 39 14.28 -9.53 9.17
C ALA A 39 13.10 -9.83 8.22
N ILE A 40 11.90 -9.32 8.52
CA ILE A 40 10.71 -9.45 7.65
C ILE A 40 10.99 -8.86 6.26
N CYS A 41 11.59 -7.67 6.19
CA CYS A 41 11.99 -7.04 4.94
C CYS A 41 12.99 -7.91 4.16
N ALA A 42 13.96 -8.50 4.85
CA ALA A 42 14.93 -9.39 4.21
C ALA A 42 14.33 -10.73 3.73
N PHE A 43 13.41 -11.33 4.49
CA PHE A 43 12.68 -12.53 4.06
C PHE A 43 11.82 -12.27 2.83
N ALA A 44 11.18 -11.09 2.76
CA ALA A 44 10.40 -10.70 1.60
C ALA A 44 11.30 -10.47 0.36
N ASN A 45 12.52 -9.98 0.54
CA ASN A 45 13.48 -9.80 -0.55
C ASN A 45 14.06 -11.13 -1.08
N ASP A 46 14.21 -12.15 -0.23
CA ASP A 46 14.67 -13.50 -0.60
C ASP A 46 15.86 -13.47 -1.57
N LEU A 47 16.92 -12.70 -1.26
CA LEU A 47 18.12 -12.58 -2.10
C LEU A 47 18.76 -13.94 -2.45
N PRO A 48 18.79 -14.96 -1.56
CA PRO A 48 19.27 -16.31 -1.92
C PRO A 48 18.37 -17.08 -2.89
N ASN A 49 17.15 -16.57 -3.17
CA ASN A 49 16.18 -17.15 -4.10
C ASN A 49 15.63 -18.53 -3.68
N HIS A 50 15.36 -18.71 -2.39
CA HIS A 50 14.81 -19.97 -1.90
C HIS A 50 13.41 -20.25 -2.45
N GLY A 51 12.62 -19.19 -2.72
CA GLY A 51 11.21 -19.31 -3.10
C GLY A 51 10.33 -19.89 -1.99
N LYS A 52 10.82 -19.91 -0.74
CA LYS A 52 10.18 -20.50 0.43
C LYS A 52 10.00 -19.42 1.51
N PRO A 53 8.98 -19.54 2.38
CA PRO A 53 8.73 -18.54 3.40
C PRO A 53 9.86 -18.48 4.45
N GLY A 54 10.16 -17.27 4.94
CA GLY A 54 10.96 -17.03 6.14
C GLY A 54 10.08 -16.93 7.39
N VAL A 55 10.67 -17.14 8.56
CA VAL A 55 9.94 -17.20 9.84
C VAL A 55 10.64 -16.35 10.90
N LEU A 56 9.87 -15.46 11.53
CA LEU A 56 10.27 -14.75 12.73
C LEU A 56 9.54 -15.37 13.94
N PHE A 57 10.33 -15.89 14.87
CA PHE A 57 9.87 -16.49 16.12
C PHE A 57 10.01 -15.50 17.27
N ILE A 58 8.93 -15.32 18.04
CA ILE A 58 8.92 -14.55 19.28
C ILE A 58 8.60 -15.51 20.43
N GLY A 59 9.46 -15.53 21.46
CA GLY A 59 9.45 -16.51 22.53
C GLY A 59 10.61 -17.51 22.45
N ALA A 60 11.53 -17.35 21.49
CA ALA A 60 12.69 -18.21 21.29
C ALA A 60 14.02 -17.47 21.53
N LYS A 61 14.98 -18.15 22.14
CA LYS A 61 16.37 -17.67 22.25
C LYS A 61 17.10 -17.89 20.92
N ASP A 62 18.28 -17.30 20.77
CA ASP A 62 19.07 -17.39 19.53
C ASP A 62 19.48 -18.83 19.18
N ASP A 63 19.55 -19.72 20.17
CA ASP A 63 19.85 -21.16 20.01
C ASP A 63 18.61 -22.03 19.68
N GLY A 64 17.43 -21.42 19.48
CA GLY A 64 16.18 -22.15 19.22
C GLY A 64 15.51 -22.72 20.47
N SER A 65 16.10 -22.58 21.66
CA SER A 65 15.45 -22.98 22.90
C SER A 65 14.32 -22.01 23.29
N PRO A 66 13.22 -22.50 23.90
CA PRO A 66 12.16 -21.64 24.40
C PRO A 66 12.67 -20.68 25.50
N THR A 67 12.07 -19.49 25.58
CA THR A 67 12.41 -18.49 26.62
C THR A 67 11.96 -18.95 28.02
N GLY A 68 10.96 -19.84 28.12
CA GLY A 68 10.45 -20.41 29.37
C GLY A 68 9.17 -19.74 29.90
N GLY A 69 8.70 -20.17 31.08
CA GLY A 69 7.34 -19.98 31.61
C GLY A 69 6.86 -18.56 31.96
N ALA A 70 7.63 -17.51 31.66
CA ALA A 70 7.19 -16.12 31.81
C ALA A 70 6.72 -15.48 30.49
N PHE A 71 7.08 -16.07 29.35
CA PHE A 71 6.62 -15.58 28.04
C PHE A 71 5.28 -16.23 27.70
N SER A 72 4.28 -15.40 27.42
CA SER A 72 2.99 -15.85 26.90
C SER A 72 2.62 -15.04 25.66
N VAL A 73 2.03 -15.74 24.69
CA VAL A 73 1.53 -15.10 23.47
C VAL A 73 0.17 -14.49 23.78
N THR A 74 0.15 -13.17 23.93
CA THR A 74 -1.08 -12.41 24.14
C THR A 74 -1.72 -12.00 22.81
N ASP A 75 -3.02 -11.77 22.80
CA ASP A 75 -3.72 -11.24 21.62
C ASP A 75 -3.14 -9.88 21.19
N GLN A 76 -2.74 -9.04 22.16
CA GLN A 76 -2.08 -7.76 21.89
C GLN A 76 -0.75 -7.93 21.14
N LEU A 77 0.04 -8.96 21.47
CA LEU A 77 1.28 -9.25 20.75
C LEU A 77 0.98 -9.69 19.31
N LEU A 78 0.01 -10.58 19.11
CA LEU A 78 -0.39 -11.04 17.78
C LEU A 78 -0.89 -9.89 16.90
N GLN A 79 -1.70 -8.98 17.46
CA GLN A 79 -2.16 -7.77 16.77
C GLN A 79 -0.98 -6.86 16.41
N THR A 80 -0.07 -6.60 17.35
CA THR A 80 1.11 -5.75 17.11
C THR A 80 2.02 -6.30 16.01
N LEU A 81 2.15 -7.64 15.93
CA LEU A 81 2.91 -8.30 14.86
C LEU A 81 2.15 -8.27 13.53
N ALA A 82 0.83 -8.44 13.55
CA ALA A 82 0.00 -8.34 12.35
C ALA A 82 0.02 -6.91 11.77
N ASP A 83 0.09 -5.89 12.63
CA ASP A 83 0.18 -4.48 12.27
C ASP A 83 1.45 -4.14 11.48
N ILE A 84 2.51 -4.98 11.53
CA ILE A 84 3.72 -4.78 10.71
C ILE A 84 3.39 -4.75 9.21
N LYS A 85 2.40 -5.54 8.78
CA LYS A 85 1.94 -5.53 7.38
C LYS A 85 1.32 -4.19 6.98
N THR A 86 0.75 -3.46 7.95
CA THR A 86 -0.16 -2.34 7.71
C THR A 86 0.32 -0.99 8.26
N ASP A 87 1.37 -0.97 9.08
CA ASP A 87 1.95 0.24 9.68
C ASP A 87 2.61 1.18 8.67
N GLY A 88 2.90 0.68 7.47
CA GLY A 88 3.45 1.44 6.37
C GLY A 88 4.95 1.70 6.46
N LYS A 89 5.69 1.03 7.35
CA LYS A 89 7.16 1.13 7.42
C LYS A 89 7.87 0.21 6.44
N ILE A 90 7.24 -0.91 6.09
CA ILE A 90 7.74 -1.86 5.08
C ILE A 90 6.97 -1.63 3.78
N ILE A 91 7.69 -1.30 2.70
CA ILE A 91 7.13 -0.86 1.42
C ILE A 91 7.85 -1.58 0.26
N PRO A 92 7.13 -2.27 -0.66
CA PRO A 92 5.70 -2.59 -0.59
C PRO A 92 5.33 -3.45 0.64
N PRO A 93 4.04 -3.48 1.05
CA PRO A 93 3.59 -4.32 2.15
C PRO A 93 3.96 -5.80 1.92
N PRO A 94 4.56 -6.48 2.91
CA PRO A 94 4.95 -7.88 2.75
C PRO A 94 3.73 -8.79 2.81
N THR A 95 3.80 -9.95 2.13
CA THR A 95 2.83 -11.01 2.35
C THR A 95 3.24 -11.86 3.54
N MET A 96 2.43 -11.83 4.60
CA MET A 96 2.73 -12.50 5.86
C MET A 96 1.47 -12.94 6.61
N THR A 97 1.64 -13.93 7.48
CA THR A 97 0.64 -14.37 8.47
C THR A 97 1.25 -14.38 9.86
N VAL A 98 0.40 -14.24 10.87
CA VAL A 98 0.80 -14.25 12.27
C VAL A 98 -0.07 -15.27 13.01
N ALA A 99 0.54 -16.17 13.75
CA ALA A 99 -0.17 -17.19 14.50
C ALA A 99 0.50 -17.47 15.85
N ARG A 100 -0.31 -17.84 16.84
CA ARG A 100 0.17 -18.54 18.04
C ARG A 100 0.41 -20.01 17.70
N ARG A 101 1.57 -20.54 18.07
CA ARG A 101 1.94 -21.94 17.91
C ARG A 101 2.51 -22.49 19.21
N MET A 102 2.28 -23.78 19.46
CA MET A 102 2.86 -24.50 20.59
C MET A 102 4.02 -25.35 20.10
N LEU A 103 5.23 -24.80 20.17
CA LEU A 103 6.45 -25.45 19.68
C LEU A 103 7.27 -25.92 20.89
N ARG A 104 7.72 -27.19 20.87
CA ARG A 104 8.45 -27.81 21.99
C ARG A 104 7.71 -27.69 23.34
N GLY A 105 6.38 -27.70 23.33
CA GLY A 105 5.54 -27.56 24.53
C GLY A 105 5.44 -26.13 25.09
N HIS A 106 5.94 -25.12 24.38
CA HIS A 106 5.87 -23.72 24.78
C HIS A 106 5.15 -22.86 23.74
N ASP A 107 4.44 -21.83 24.20
CA ASP A 107 3.82 -20.84 23.32
C ASP A 107 4.86 -19.96 22.62
N MET A 108 4.72 -19.81 21.31
CA MET A 108 5.50 -18.89 20.48
C MET A 108 4.58 -18.13 19.52
N ALA A 109 4.88 -16.85 19.31
CA ALA A 109 4.26 -16.11 18.20
C ALA A 109 5.13 -16.31 16.96
N VAL A 110 4.51 -16.77 15.88
CA VAL A 110 5.16 -17.13 14.63
C VAL A 110 4.66 -16.19 13.55
N VAL A 111 5.60 -15.46 12.95
CA VAL A 111 5.35 -14.62 11.77
C VAL A 111 5.95 -15.31 10.56
N THR A 112 5.12 -15.79 9.65
CA THR A 112 5.54 -16.40 8.40
C THR A 112 5.49 -15.36 7.29
N VAL A 113 6.58 -15.15 6.58
CA VAL A 113 6.73 -14.14 5.53
C VAL A 113 7.07 -14.82 4.22
N TRP A 114 6.29 -14.59 3.18
CA TRP A 114 6.55 -15.12 1.84
C TRP A 114 7.42 -14.13 1.05
N PRO A 115 8.31 -14.63 0.17
CA PRO A 115 9.01 -13.79 -0.79
C PRO A 115 8.03 -12.92 -1.57
N ALA A 116 8.37 -11.64 -1.73
CA ALA A 116 7.55 -10.70 -2.48
C ALA A 116 7.63 -11.00 -3.99
N ASP A 117 6.54 -10.72 -4.71
CA ASP A 117 6.52 -10.82 -6.17
C ASP A 117 7.20 -9.62 -6.85
N SER A 118 7.40 -8.52 -6.12
CA SER A 118 8.00 -7.29 -6.64
C SER A 118 9.11 -6.73 -5.73
N PRO A 119 10.18 -7.48 -5.43
CA PRO A 119 11.36 -6.94 -4.75
C PRO A 119 12.04 -5.83 -5.60
N PRO A 120 12.80 -4.89 -5.01
CA PRO A 120 13.15 -4.81 -3.60
C PRO A 120 12.05 -4.19 -2.72
N VAL A 121 11.83 -4.82 -1.57
CA VAL A 121 11.09 -4.31 -0.42
C VAL A 121 12.04 -3.52 0.48
N ARG A 122 11.56 -2.40 1.02
CA ARG A 122 12.31 -1.48 1.88
C ARG A 122 11.65 -1.37 3.25
N PHE A 123 12.47 -1.27 4.30
CA PHE A 123 12.05 -0.88 5.64
C PHE A 123 12.66 0.48 5.98
N ASP A 124 11.81 1.48 6.23
CA ASP A 124 12.21 2.88 6.45
C ASP A 124 13.23 3.38 5.40
N GLY A 125 12.90 3.16 4.12
CA GLY A 125 13.69 3.59 2.96
C GLY A 125 14.95 2.76 2.66
N ARG A 126 15.24 1.70 3.44
CA ARG A 126 16.44 0.87 3.30
C ARG A 126 16.11 -0.56 2.88
N ILE A 127 16.89 -1.11 1.97
CA ILE A 127 16.77 -2.51 1.54
C ILE A 127 17.55 -3.40 2.51
N TRP A 128 16.86 -4.36 3.11
CA TRP A 128 17.47 -5.36 3.99
C TRP A 128 17.51 -6.71 3.28
N ILE A 129 18.61 -7.43 3.43
CA ILE A 129 18.85 -8.76 2.86
C ILE A 129 19.49 -9.67 3.90
N ARG A 130 19.57 -10.96 3.57
CA ARG A 130 20.33 -11.95 4.35
C ARG A 130 21.32 -12.68 3.45
N THR A 131 22.51 -12.90 3.99
CA THR A 131 23.58 -13.70 3.39
C THR A 131 23.99 -14.72 4.45
N GLY A 132 23.35 -15.90 4.42
CA GLY A 132 23.38 -16.84 5.54
C GLY A 132 22.60 -16.32 6.76
N SER A 133 23.02 -16.71 7.97
CA SER A 133 22.37 -16.29 9.23
C SER A 133 22.49 -14.80 9.55
N ARG A 134 23.33 -14.05 8.81
CA ARG A 134 23.54 -12.62 9.03
C ARG A 134 22.60 -11.78 8.17
N ARG A 135 21.97 -10.81 8.82
CA ARG A 135 21.24 -9.71 8.17
C ARG A 135 22.17 -8.53 7.88
N GLY A 136 21.97 -7.92 6.71
CA GLY A 136 22.70 -6.71 6.27
C GLY A 136 21.84 -5.80 5.41
N GLN A 137 22.35 -4.61 5.12
CA GLN A 137 21.78 -3.75 4.08
C GLN A 137 22.29 -4.20 2.72
N ALA A 138 21.43 -4.10 1.70
CA ALA A 138 21.79 -4.49 0.34
C ALA A 138 22.88 -3.57 -0.23
N SER A 139 23.87 -4.17 -0.89
CA SER A 139 24.79 -3.47 -1.77
C SER A 139 24.10 -3.12 -3.10
N VAL A 140 24.77 -2.33 -3.94
CA VAL A 140 24.30 -2.03 -5.31
C VAL A 140 24.14 -3.32 -6.14
N GLN A 141 25.04 -4.29 -5.95
CA GLN A 141 24.98 -5.56 -6.66
C GLN A 141 23.76 -6.39 -6.21
N ASP A 142 23.51 -6.48 -4.91
CA ASP A 142 22.35 -7.22 -4.37
C ASP A 142 21.03 -6.61 -4.87
N GLU A 143 20.95 -5.28 -4.95
CA GLU A 143 19.77 -4.60 -5.47
C GLU A 143 19.55 -4.86 -6.96
N ARG A 144 20.61 -4.95 -7.77
CA ARG A 144 20.49 -5.36 -9.17
C ARG A 144 19.92 -6.77 -9.29
N GLU A 145 20.38 -7.72 -8.49
CA GLU A 145 19.83 -9.09 -8.45
C GLU A 145 18.36 -9.11 -8.02
N LEU A 146 17.96 -8.30 -7.04
CA LEU A 146 16.56 -8.19 -6.62
C LEU A 146 15.68 -7.60 -7.74
N ASN A 147 16.17 -6.59 -8.45
CA ASN A 147 15.47 -6.02 -9.61
C ASN A 147 15.34 -7.04 -10.75
N GLU A 148 16.34 -7.89 -10.98
CA GLU A 148 16.26 -8.98 -11.95
C GLU A 148 15.21 -10.03 -11.56
N LYS A 149 15.08 -10.38 -10.28
CA LYS A 149 14.05 -11.31 -9.81
C LYS A 149 12.64 -10.81 -10.03
N ARG A 150 12.40 -9.51 -9.82
CA ARG A 150 11.14 -8.86 -10.19
C ARG A 150 10.81 -9.09 -11.67
N ARG A 151 11.80 -9.27 -12.55
CA ARG A 151 11.54 -9.50 -13.97
C ARG A 151 10.91 -10.86 -14.28
N HIS A 152 11.18 -11.89 -13.48
CA HIS A 152 10.88 -13.29 -13.77
C HIS A 152 9.58 -13.86 -13.15
N ARG A 153 8.94 -13.14 -12.23
CA ARG A 153 7.68 -13.58 -11.57
C ARG A 153 6.46 -12.84 -12.13
N ASP A 154 5.31 -13.52 -12.08
CA ASP A 154 4.01 -13.08 -12.62
C ASP A 154 3.65 -11.70 -12.04
N ARG A 155 3.81 -10.66 -12.87
CA ARG A 155 3.85 -9.27 -12.45
C ARG A 155 2.45 -8.76 -12.13
N SER A 156 2.31 -7.93 -11.09
CA SER A 156 1.14 -7.05 -11.01
C SER A 156 1.14 -6.08 -12.20
N PHE A 157 -0.04 -5.72 -12.72
CA PHE A 157 -0.14 -4.92 -13.94
C PHE A 157 0.65 -3.59 -13.84
N ASP A 158 0.66 -2.97 -12.67
CA ASP A 158 1.40 -1.74 -12.40
C ASP A 158 2.93 -1.84 -12.59
N THR A 159 3.51 -3.04 -12.66
CA THR A 159 4.94 -3.24 -12.92
C THR A 159 5.27 -3.66 -14.36
N HIS A 160 4.26 -3.71 -15.24
CA HIS A 160 4.47 -4.06 -16.64
C HIS A 160 5.13 -2.88 -17.39
N PRO A 161 6.12 -3.17 -18.27
CA PRO A 161 6.68 -2.16 -19.15
C PRO A 161 5.67 -1.72 -20.21
N ILE A 162 5.61 -0.42 -20.47
CA ILE A 162 4.86 0.13 -21.60
C ILE A 162 5.83 0.20 -22.79
N ALA A 163 5.89 -0.89 -23.56
CA ALA A 163 6.89 -1.13 -24.61
C ALA A 163 7.02 -0.01 -25.67
N THR A 164 5.97 0.78 -25.86
CA THR A 164 5.95 1.90 -26.82
C THR A 164 6.43 3.23 -26.22
N SER A 165 6.69 3.29 -24.91
CA SER A 165 7.12 4.49 -24.19
C SER A 165 8.63 4.53 -23.95
N THR A 166 9.18 5.71 -23.67
CA THR A 166 10.61 5.91 -23.43
C THR A 166 10.86 6.81 -22.22
N LEU A 167 12.10 6.86 -21.72
CA LEU A 167 12.47 7.71 -20.58
C LEU A 167 12.14 9.19 -20.78
N THR A 168 12.10 9.68 -22.02
CA THR A 168 11.81 11.10 -22.29
C THR A 168 10.37 11.48 -21.94
N GLU A 169 9.48 10.50 -21.78
CA GLU A 169 8.11 10.71 -21.31
C GLU A 169 8.05 10.93 -19.80
N LEU A 170 9.10 10.56 -19.06
CA LEU A 170 9.18 10.77 -17.62
C LEU A 170 9.72 12.16 -17.29
N ASN A 171 9.20 12.73 -16.20
CA ASN A 171 9.61 14.01 -15.65
C ASN A 171 10.77 13.79 -14.67
N GLN A 172 11.99 13.88 -15.21
CA GLN A 172 13.22 13.74 -14.43
C GLN A 172 13.32 14.76 -13.28
N SER A 173 13.01 16.04 -13.54
CA SER A 173 13.09 17.07 -12.51
C SER A 173 12.18 16.76 -11.32
N TYR A 174 10.95 16.31 -11.57
CA TYR A 174 10.03 15.90 -10.52
C TYR A 174 10.52 14.66 -9.77
N PHE A 175 11.08 13.67 -10.47
CA PHE A 175 11.67 12.50 -9.83
C PHE A 175 12.77 12.89 -8.84
N GLU A 176 13.73 13.70 -9.27
CA GLU A 176 14.91 14.07 -8.48
C GLU A 176 14.57 15.00 -7.31
N SER A 177 13.69 15.98 -7.53
CA SER A 177 13.37 17.01 -6.53
C SER A 177 12.25 16.63 -5.56
N GLU A 178 11.28 15.82 -5.98
CA GLU A 178 10.07 15.54 -5.19
C GLU A 178 9.98 14.07 -4.77
N TYR A 179 10.09 13.13 -5.71
CA TYR A 179 9.82 11.71 -5.41
C TYR A 179 10.99 11.00 -4.71
N LEU A 180 12.20 11.10 -5.26
CA LEU A 180 13.39 10.39 -4.78
C LEU A 180 13.73 10.71 -3.31
N PRO A 181 13.69 11.98 -2.85
CA PRO A 181 13.97 12.32 -1.45
C PRO A 181 12.96 11.75 -0.45
N GLN A 182 11.74 11.43 -0.92
CA GLN A 182 10.71 10.78 -0.09
C GLN A 182 10.84 9.25 -0.09
N ALA A 183 11.36 8.68 -1.18
CA ALA A 183 11.44 7.23 -1.38
C ALA A 183 12.66 6.58 -0.74
N VAL A 184 13.78 7.32 -0.65
CA VAL A 184 15.08 6.80 -0.21
C VAL A 184 15.58 7.63 0.97
N ALA A 185 16.18 6.96 1.97
CA ALA A 185 16.67 7.64 3.16
C ALA A 185 17.78 8.66 2.82
N PRO A 186 17.83 9.84 3.46
CA PRO A 186 18.80 10.89 3.12
C PRO A 186 20.26 10.43 3.20
N ASP A 187 20.62 9.66 4.23
CA ASP A 187 21.97 9.09 4.41
C ASP A 187 22.34 8.11 3.28
N VAL A 188 21.35 7.42 2.72
CA VAL A 188 21.57 6.55 1.56
C VAL A 188 21.80 7.38 0.31
N LEU A 189 21.06 8.48 0.12
CA LEU A 189 21.21 9.39 -1.03
C LEU A 189 22.56 10.11 -1.05
N GLU A 190 23.06 10.56 0.11
CA GLU A 190 24.32 11.30 0.21
C GLU A 190 25.53 10.51 -0.29
N VAL A 191 25.52 9.19 -0.09
CA VAL A 191 26.60 8.28 -0.54
C VAL A 191 26.23 7.54 -1.83
N ASN A 192 25.09 7.88 -2.45
CA ASN A 192 24.57 7.17 -3.61
C ASN A 192 25.27 7.61 -4.90
N GLY A 193 26.07 6.71 -5.49
CA GLY A 193 26.72 6.92 -6.79
C GLY A 193 25.92 6.41 -7.99
N ARG A 194 24.64 6.06 -7.83
CA ARG A 194 23.82 5.47 -8.90
C ARG A 194 23.51 6.45 -10.03
N SER A 195 23.46 5.94 -11.26
CA SER A 195 22.91 6.67 -12.41
C SER A 195 21.40 6.91 -12.25
N PHE A 196 20.86 7.81 -13.07
CA PHE A 196 19.43 8.09 -13.12
C PHE A 196 18.60 6.82 -13.40
N GLU A 197 19.03 5.99 -14.35
CA GLU A 197 18.38 4.72 -14.71
C GLU A 197 18.45 3.72 -13.57
N GLU A 198 19.57 3.61 -12.87
CA GLU A 198 19.72 2.75 -11.69
C GLU A 198 18.76 3.16 -10.58
N GLN A 199 18.60 4.47 -10.34
CA GLN A 199 17.64 5.00 -9.38
C GLN A 199 16.20 4.70 -9.80
N LEU A 200 15.83 4.93 -11.07
CA LEU A 200 14.50 4.60 -11.58
C LEU A 200 14.20 3.10 -11.48
N ALA A 201 15.14 2.23 -11.86
CA ALA A 201 14.98 0.78 -11.81
C ALA A 201 14.80 0.29 -10.37
N SER A 202 15.59 0.82 -9.43
CA SER A 202 15.48 0.49 -8.00
C SER A 202 14.09 0.78 -7.41
N LEU A 203 13.42 1.81 -7.92
CA LEU A 203 12.11 2.26 -7.47
C LEU A 203 10.98 1.67 -8.33
N GLY A 204 11.30 0.83 -9.31
CA GLY A 204 10.33 0.19 -10.21
C GLY A 204 9.71 1.11 -11.25
N MET A 205 10.28 2.29 -11.47
CA MET A 205 9.77 3.27 -12.43
C MET A 205 10.06 2.87 -13.88
N ILE A 206 11.08 2.03 -14.07
CA ILE A 206 11.44 1.44 -15.36
C ILE A 206 11.65 -0.06 -15.18
N ALA A 207 11.55 -0.82 -16.27
CA ALA A 207 11.72 -2.26 -16.25
C ALA A 207 13.12 -2.65 -15.77
N SER A 208 14.15 -1.96 -16.23
CA SER A 208 15.53 -2.11 -15.76
C SER A 208 16.49 -1.06 -16.30
N VAL A 209 17.77 -1.17 -15.96
CA VAL A 209 18.84 -0.36 -16.55
C VAL A 209 19.11 -0.76 -18.00
N ASP A 210 19.14 -2.06 -18.31
CA ASP A 210 19.44 -2.57 -19.67
C ASP A 210 18.26 -2.39 -20.64
N ASP A 211 17.04 -2.38 -20.08
CA ASP A 211 15.79 -2.08 -20.75
C ASP A 211 15.09 -0.94 -20.00
N PRO A 212 15.44 0.32 -20.29
CA PRO A 212 14.94 1.50 -19.58
C PRO A 212 13.53 1.91 -20.03
N THR A 213 12.67 0.92 -20.28
CA THR A 213 11.27 1.13 -20.63
C THR A 213 10.47 1.50 -19.37
N PRO A 214 9.72 2.61 -19.35
CA PRO A 214 8.83 2.96 -18.25
C PRO A 214 7.84 1.85 -17.92
N THR A 215 7.64 1.58 -16.63
CA THR A 215 6.54 0.73 -16.15
C THR A 215 5.24 1.52 -16.09
N VAL A 216 4.10 0.83 -15.96
CA VAL A 216 2.80 1.49 -15.71
C VAL A 216 2.86 2.39 -14.48
N VAL A 217 3.43 1.94 -13.36
CA VAL A 217 3.59 2.77 -12.16
C VAL A 217 4.55 3.94 -12.40
N GLY A 218 5.64 3.73 -13.14
CA GLY A 218 6.56 4.79 -13.54
C GLY A 218 5.88 5.87 -14.37
N MET A 219 5.05 5.46 -15.33
CA MET A 219 4.28 6.36 -16.18
C MET A 219 3.19 7.09 -15.40
N LEU A 220 2.46 6.42 -14.51
CA LEU A 220 1.45 7.06 -13.66
C LEU A 220 2.06 8.05 -12.67
N THR A 221 3.29 7.80 -12.20
CA THR A 221 3.93 8.61 -11.15
C THR A 221 4.73 9.77 -11.72
N LEU A 222 5.50 9.52 -12.78
CA LEU A 222 6.49 10.44 -13.33
C LEU A 222 6.15 10.88 -14.76
N GLY A 223 5.17 10.27 -15.41
CA GLY A 223 4.83 10.59 -16.80
C GLY A 223 4.38 12.04 -16.96
N LYS A 224 4.85 12.71 -18.02
CA LYS A 224 4.41 14.05 -18.40
C LYS A 224 2.94 14.07 -18.84
N SER A 225 2.48 12.98 -19.46
CA SER A 225 1.11 12.79 -19.95
C SER A 225 0.63 11.35 -19.71
N PRO A 226 0.39 10.92 -18.46
CA PRO A 226 0.12 9.51 -18.15
C PRO A 226 -1.11 8.94 -18.86
N ARG A 227 -2.15 9.77 -19.05
CA ARG A 227 -3.41 9.41 -19.74
C ARG A 227 -3.19 8.96 -21.19
N THR A 228 -2.14 9.44 -21.86
CA THR A 228 -1.77 9.00 -23.23
C THR A 228 -1.37 7.53 -23.26
N TRP A 229 -0.73 7.06 -22.20
CA TRP A 229 -0.11 5.74 -22.11
C TRP A 229 -0.97 4.75 -21.33
N VAL A 230 -1.75 5.23 -20.37
CA VAL A 230 -2.66 4.45 -19.54
C VAL A 230 -4.07 5.04 -19.69
N PRO A 231 -4.88 4.50 -20.61
CA PRO A 231 -6.22 5.02 -20.88
C PRO A 231 -7.08 5.11 -19.63
N CYS A 232 -7.88 6.18 -19.57
CA CYS A 232 -8.81 6.45 -18.48
C CYS A 232 -8.15 6.51 -17.08
N ALA A 233 -6.83 6.71 -17.00
CA ALA A 233 -6.11 7.01 -15.76
C ALA A 233 -6.39 8.44 -15.29
N TYR A 234 -7.63 8.71 -14.92
CA TYR A 234 -8.08 9.98 -14.37
C TYR A 234 -9.30 9.77 -13.47
N VAL A 235 -9.69 10.84 -12.79
CA VAL A 235 -10.92 10.87 -11.98
C VAL A 235 -11.92 11.80 -12.66
N GLN A 236 -13.10 11.28 -13.00
CA GLN A 236 -14.22 12.09 -13.47
C GLN A 236 -15.02 12.58 -12.28
N PHE A 237 -15.11 13.89 -12.11
CA PHE A 237 -15.89 14.52 -11.05
C PHE A 237 -17.12 15.21 -11.65
N LEU A 238 -18.29 14.96 -11.09
CA LEU A 238 -19.53 15.66 -11.43
C LEU A 238 -20.24 16.17 -10.17
N ARG A 239 -20.67 17.44 -10.17
CA ARG A 239 -21.66 17.95 -9.24
C ARG A 239 -23.00 18.00 -9.95
N ILE A 240 -23.95 17.21 -9.46
CA ILE A 240 -25.30 17.07 -10.01
C ILE A 240 -26.28 17.75 -9.06
N ARG A 241 -26.97 18.79 -9.51
CA ARG A 241 -28.00 19.48 -8.71
C ARG A 241 -29.31 18.70 -8.78
N GLY A 242 -29.45 17.78 -7.84
CA GLY A 242 -30.60 16.93 -7.64
C GLY A 242 -30.19 15.58 -7.05
N THR A 243 -31.10 14.61 -7.06
CA THR A 243 -30.90 13.28 -6.44
C THR A 243 -31.02 12.14 -7.45
N GLN A 244 -31.39 12.44 -8.69
CA GLN A 244 -31.62 11.48 -9.75
C GLN A 244 -30.58 11.58 -10.87
N TRP A 245 -30.35 10.45 -11.53
CA TRP A 245 -29.59 10.44 -12.78
C TRP A 245 -30.34 11.21 -13.86
N GLY A 246 -29.63 12.12 -14.53
CA GLY A 246 -30.23 13.02 -15.53
C GLY A 246 -30.54 14.42 -14.99
N ASP A 247 -30.42 14.65 -13.68
CA ASP A 247 -30.51 15.99 -13.10
C ASP A 247 -29.36 16.90 -13.61
N PRO A 248 -29.54 18.24 -13.60
CA PRO A 248 -28.57 19.16 -14.18
C PRO A 248 -27.16 19.04 -13.56
N VAL A 249 -26.16 18.84 -14.41
CA VAL A 249 -24.74 18.94 -14.03
C VAL A 249 -24.38 20.42 -13.93
N VAL A 250 -23.93 20.84 -12.76
CA VAL A 250 -23.59 22.25 -12.46
C VAL A 250 -22.10 22.50 -12.38
N ASP A 251 -21.31 21.44 -12.28
CA ASP A 251 -19.85 21.47 -12.29
C ASP A 251 -19.34 20.11 -12.77
N GLU A 252 -18.41 20.12 -13.72
CA GLU A 252 -17.79 18.93 -14.29
C GLU A 252 -16.28 19.16 -14.37
N GLN A 253 -15.52 18.15 -13.96
CA GLN A 253 -14.07 18.19 -14.10
C GLN A 253 -13.50 16.79 -14.32
N GLU A 254 -12.70 16.65 -15.37
CA GLU A 254 -11.78 15.54 -15.48
C GLU A 254 -10.45 15.90 -14.80
N VAL A 255 -10.15 15.21 -13.71
CA VAL A 255 -8.92 15.40 -12.94
C VAL A 255 -7.84 14.47 -13.47
N ASP A 256 -6.93 15.01 -14.27
CA ASP A 256 -5.82 14.29 -14.91
C ASP A 256 -4.44 14.78 -14.46
N GLY A 257 -3.41 14.02 -14.87
CA GLY A 257 -2.00 14.29 -14.63
C GLY A 257 -1.28 13.07 -14.08
N SER A 258 -0.08 13.29 -13.56
CA SER A 258 0.61 12.32 -12.69
C SER A 258 -0.21 12.05 -11.43
N LEU A 259 0.11 10.95 -10.76
CA LEU A 259 -0.64 10.46 -9.60
C LEU A 259 -0.74 11.51 -8.48
N ASP A 260 0.33 12.25 -8.22
CA ASP A 260 0.35 13.35 -7.25
C ASP A 260 -0.56 14.51 -7.69
N MET A 261 -0.53 14.88 -8.96
CA MET A 261 -1.36 15.94 -9.53
C MET A 261 -2.83 15.56 -9.43
N VAL A 262 -3.18 14.33 -9.82
CA VAL A 262 -4.56 13.82 -9.75
C VAL A 262 -5.09 13.90 -8.32
N LEU A 263 -4.33 13.40 -7.35
CA LEU A 263 -4.78 13.40 -5.96
C LEU A 263 -4.82 14.78 -5.32
N ARG A 264 -3.84 15.66 -5.57
CA ARG A 264 -3.86 17.04 -5.04
C ARG A 264 -5.00 17.86 -5.65
N ARG A 265 -5.19 17.80 -6.96
CA ARG A 265 -6.27 18.49 -7.66
C ARG A 265 -7.64 17.97 -7.22
N LEU A 266 -7.77 16.66 -7.01
CA LEU A 266 -9.00 16.07 -6.50
C LEU A 266 -9.28 16.53 -5.06
N ASP A 267 -8.27 16.53 -4.19
CA ASP A 267 -8.40 17.04 -2.82
C ASP A 267 -8.86 18.50 -2.80
N ASP A 268 -8.30 19.34 -3.68
CA ASP A 268 -8.70 20.75 -3.81
C ASP A 268 -10.11 20.90 -4.37
N LYS A 269 -10.51 20.05 -5.34
CA LYS A 269 -11.88 20.01 -5.86
C LYS A 269 -12.89 19.61 -4.79
N LEU A 270 -12.59 18.60 -3.98
CA LEU A 270 -13.43 18.16 -2.86
C LEU A 270 -13.58 19.28 -1.83
N LYS A 271 -12.48 19.95 -1.45
CA LYS A 271 -12.50 21.10 -0.52
C LYS A 271 -13.34 22.25 -1.05
N ALA A 272 -13.15 22.63 -2.31
CA ALA A 272 -13.88 23.72 -2.93
C ALA A 272 -15.39 23.42 -2.98
N THR A 273 -15.76 22.18 -3.33
CA THR A 273 -17.17 21.75 -3.37
C THR A 273 -17.80 21.75 -1.97
N LEU A 274 -17.08 21.31 -0.94
CA LEU A 274 -17.53 21.37 0.46
C LEU A 274 -17.71 22.82 0.95
N ALA A 275 -16.82 23.74 0.57
CA ALA A 275 -16.91 25.13 1.01
C ALA A 275 -18.19 25.82 0.47
N VAL A 276 -18.62 25.46 -0.73
CA VAL A 276 -19.86 25.97 -1.34
C VAL A 276 -21.11 25.44 -0.61
N SER A 277 -21.07 24.22 -0.08
CA SER A 277 -22.21 23.62 0.62
C SER A 277 -22.40 24.07 2.08
N VAL A 278 -21.39 24.71 2.69
CA VAL A 278 -21.42 25.16 4.10
C VAL A 278 -21.99 26.59 4.27
N ASN A 279 -22.19 27.36 3.20
CA ASN A 279 -22.75 28.71 3.32
C ASN A 279 -24.28 28.75 3.24
N PHE A 280 -24.86 29.68 4.02
CA PHE A 280 -26.26 30.17 4.04
C PHE A 280 -27.19 29.69 5.17
N THR A 281 -26.84 29.99 6.44
CA THR A 281 -27.86 30.40 7.44
C THR A 281 -27.28 31.28 8.57
N SER A 282 -27.67 32.56 8.55
CA SER A 282 -27.99 33.45 9.68
C SER A 282 -27.00 33.70 10.85
N GLY A 283 -26.54 34.95 10.95
CA GLY A 283 -26.79 35.83 12.12
C GLY A 283 -26.30 35.42 13.53
N SER A 284 -25.49 34.38 13.68
CA SER A 284 -24.94 33.94 14.96
C SER A 284 -23.44 34.24 15.04
N THR A 285 -23.01 34.85 16.16
CA THR A 285 -21.61 35.20 16.46
C THR A 285 -20.72 33.99 16.77
N THR A 286 -21.25 32.77 16.66
CA THR A 286 -20.53 31.51 16.82
C THR A 286 -20.59 30.72 15.52
N GLU A 287 -19.48 30.70 14.78
CA GLU A 287 -19.34 29.98 13.51
C GLU A 287 -19.33 28.46 13.77
N ILE A 288 -20.52 27.83 13.79
CA ILE A 288 -20.62 26.37 13.81
C ILE A 288 -20.39 25.89 12.37
N ARG A 289 -19.16 25.48 12.06
CA ARG A 289 -18.82 24.86 10.78
C ARG A 289 -19.30 23.40 10.76
N SER A 290 -20.59 23.16 10.52
CA SER A 290 -21.07 21.82 10.18
C SER A 290 -20.76 21.56 8.70
N SER A 291 -19.78 20.71 8.41
CA SER A 291 -19.52 20.23 7.05
C SER A 291 -20.45 19.04 6.75
N PRO A 292 -21.12 18.99 5.58
CA PRO A 292 -22.05 17.90 5.26
C PRO A 292 -21.36 16.53 5.17
N TYR A 293 -20.05 16.53 4.93
CA TYR A 293 -19.19 15.34 4.94
C TYR A 293 -17.84 15.66 5.58
N PRO A 294 -17.21 14.71 6.29
CA PRO A 294 -15.82 14.83 6.69
C PRO A 294 -14.91 14.82 5.45
N LEU A 295 -14.11 15.86 5.26
CA LEU A 295 -13.14 15.89 4.15
C LEU A 295 -12.20 14.69 4.20
N THR A 296 -11.78 14.26 5.40
CA THR A 296 -10.91 13.10 5.59
C THR A 296 -11.54 11.81 5.06
N ALA A 297 -12.85 11.61 5.23
CA ALA A 297 -13.57 10.46 4.69
C ALA A 297 -13.58 10.46 3.15
N LEU A 298 -13.84 11.63 2.53
CA LEU A 298 -13.82 11.77 1.07
C LEU A 298 -12.43 11.49 0.50
N GLN A 299 -11.39 12.10 1.07
CA GLN A 299 -10.00 11.90 0.65
C GLN A 299 -9.58 10.43 0.76
N GLN A 300 -9.94 9.75 1.85
CA GLN A 300 -9.60 8.33 2.03
C GLN A 300 -10.28 7.45 0.96
N LEU A 301 -11.56 7.68 0.67
CA LEU A 301 -12.29 6.88 -0.31
C LEU A 301 -11.81 7.14 -1.75
N THR A 302 -11.56 8.40 -2.12
CA THR A 302 -11.05 8.71 -3.46
C THR A 302 -9.62 8.22 -3.67
N ARG A 303 -8.74 8.35 -2.66
CA ARG A 303 -7.38 7.79 -2.71
C ARG A 303 -7.40 6.26 -2.81
N ASN A 304 -8.28 5.60 -2.06
CA ASN A 304 -8.47 4.15 -2.17
C ASN A 304 -8.99 3.73 -3.55
N ALA A 305 -9.92 4.50 -4.14
CA ALA A 305 -10.41 4.24 -5.48
C ALA A 305 -9.27 4.32 -6.51
N VAL A 306 -8.43 5.37 -6.47
CA VAL A 306 -7.26 5.48 -7.35
C VAL A 306 -6.26 4.35 -7.11
N MET A 307 -5.92 4.04 -5.85
CA MET A 307 -4.96 3.00 -5.49
C MET A 307 -5.38 1.60 -5.97
N HIS A 308 -6.66 1.25 -5.80
CA HIS A 308 -7.18 -0.08 -6.09
C HIS A 308 -7.85 -0.22 -7.46
N ARG A 309 -7.89 0.86 -8.26
CA ARG A 309 -8.43 0.82 -9.63
C ARG A 309 -7.78 -0.29 -10.44
N THR A 310 -8.57 -0.99 -11.25
CA THR A 310 -8.02 -1.84 -12.30
C THR A 310 -7.50 -0.94 -13.42
N TYR A 311 -6.19 -0.94 -13.64
CA TYR A 311 -5.53 -0.17 -14.71
C TYR A 311 -5.43 -0.95 -16.03
N GLU A 312 -5.85 -2.21 -16.02
CA GLU A 312 -5.86 -3.12 -17.17
C GLU A 312 -7.28 -3.52 -17.55
N GLY A 313 -7.52 -3.73 -18.85
CA GLY A 313 -8.74 -4.34 -19.35
C GLY A 313 -10.01 -3.51 -19.12
N THR A 314 -9.86 -2.22 -18.81
CA THR A 314 -10.98 -1.29 -18.61
C THR A 314 -10.69 0.08 -19.23
N ASN A 315 -11.74 0.69 -19.79
CA ASN A 315 -11.76 2.07 -20.25
C ASN A 315 -12.66 2.93 -19.36
N ALA A 316 -12.88 2.53 -18.10
CA ALA A 316 -13.62 3.32 -17.13
C ALA A 316 -12.65 4.11 -16.24
N PRO A 317 -12.85 5.42 -16.02
CA PRO A 317 -12.15 6.17 -14.99
C PRO A 317 -12.74 5.88 -13.60
N VAL A 318 -12.07 6.33 -12.55
CA VAL A 318 -12.76 6.50 -11.25
C VAL A 318 -13.78 7.62 -11.42
N ARG A 319 -14.98 7.45 -10.89
CA ARG A 319 -16.04 8.46 -10.93
C ARG A 319 -16.38 8.94 -9.53
N VAL A 320 -16.50 10.24 -9.35
CA VAL A 320 -16.93 10.90 -8.10
C VAL A 320 -18.11 11.78 -8.43
N TYR A 321 -19.32 11.27 -8.21
CA TYR A 321 -20.56 11.95 -8.54
C TYR A 321 -21.24 12.44 -7.28
N TRP A 322 -21.45 13.75 -7.22
CA TRP A 322 -21.91 14.46 -6.05
C TRP A 322 -23.33 14.98 -6.27
N PHE A 323 -24.30 14.25 -5.72
CA PHE A 323 -25.72 14.59 -5.68
C PHE A 323 -26.04 15.46 -4.45
N ASP A 324 -27.24 16.01 -4.39
CA ASP A 324 -27.66 16.85 -3.26
C ASP A 324 -27.80 16.04 -1.96
N ASP A 325 -28.11 14.75 -2.04
CA ASP A 325 -28.34 13.86 -0.90
C ASP A 325 -27.20 12.88 -0.61
N ARG A 326 -26.27 12.69 -1.57
CA ARG A 326 -25.20 11.69 -1.46
C ARG A 326 -24.02 11.96 -2.38
N ILE A 327 -22.92 11.27 -2.10
CA ILE A 327 -21.75 11.17 -2.97
C ILE A 327 -21.57 9.70 -3.36
N GLU A 328 -21.44 9.45 -4.65
CA GLU A 328 -21.16 8.14 -5.23
C GLU A 328 -19.72 8.11 -5.77
N ILE A 329 -18.92 7.17 -5.28
CA ILE A 329 -17.55 6.94 -5.75
C ILE A 329 -17.50 5.56 -6.41
N THR A 330 -17.45 5.54 -7.74
CA THR A 330 -17.36 4.30 -8.53
C THR A 330 -15.91 4.02 -8.90
N ASN A 331 -15.40 2.87 -8.47
CA ASN A 331 -14.08 2.39 -8.82
C ASN A 331 -14.14 1.21 -9.81
N PRO A 332 -13.45 1.27 -10.95
CA PRO A 332 -13.29 0.14 -11.85
C PRO A 332 -12.49 -1.01 -11.22
N GLY A 333 -13.01 -2.23 -11.33
CA GLY A 333 -12.45 -3.43 -10.74
C GLY A 333 -13.15 -3.84 -9.45
N GLY A 334 -13.45 -5.14 -9.31
CA GLY A 334 -13.99 -5.73 -8.09
C GLY A 334 -12.90 -6.10 -7.07
N PRO A 335 -13.30 -6.84 -6.01
CA PRO A 335 -12.37 -7.41 -5.02
C PRO A 335 -11.21 -8.18 -5.67
N PHE A 336 -10.06 -8.18 -5.03
CA PHE A 336 -8.83 -8.77 -5.55
C PHE A 336 -8.18 -9.68 -4.52
N GLY A 337 -7.60 -10.79 -4.99
CA GLY A 337 -6.84 -11.73 -4.18
C GLY A 337 -7.64 -12.26 -2.99
N ALA A 338 -7.14 -12.05 -1.78
CA ALA A 338 -7.79 -12.50 -0.54
C ALA A 338 -9.07 -11.71 -0.16
N VAL A 339 -9.36 -10.59 -0.83
CA VAL A 339 -10.56 -9.78 -0.56
C VAL A 339 -11.74 -10.36 -1.32
N THR A 340 -12.83 -10.63 -0.61
CA THR A 340 -14.10 -11.12 -1.14
C THR A 340 -15.21 -10.13 -0.82
N LYS A 341 -16.40 -10.34 -1.41
CA LYS A 341 -17.58 -9.51 -1.10
C LYS A 341 -17.96 -9.57 0.38
N GLU A 342 -17.76 -10.71 1.02
CA GLU A 342 -18.14 -10.97 2.42
C GLU A 342 -17.17 -10.33 3.43
N ASN A 343 -15.91 -10.13 3.02
CA ASN A 343 -14.85 -9.61 3.89
C ASN A 343 -14.41 -8.17 3.54
N PHE A 344 -14.97 -7.57 2.49
CA PHE A 344 -14.63 -6.22 2.04
C PHE A 344 -14.80 -5.18 3.14
N GLY A 345 -13.78 -4.33 3.33
CA GLY A 345 -13.80 -3.28 4.33
C GLY A 345 -13.72 -3.76 5.78
N ARG A 346 -13.38 -5.03 6.03
CA ARG A 346 -12.96 -5.51 7.35
C ARG A 346 -11.53 -5.06 7.63
N PRO A 347 -11.23 -4.48 8.81
CA PRO A 347 -9.86 -4.10 9.17
C PRO A 347 -8.89 -5.26 9.03
N GLY A 348 -7.68 -4.99 8.51
CA GLY A 348 -6.61 -5.99 8.39
C GLY A 348 -6.74 -6.97 7.21
N VAL A 349 -7.90 -7.08 6.57
CA VAL A 349 -8.07 -7.86 5.34
C VAL A 349 -7.79 -6.96 4.14
N SER A 350 -6.57 -7.03 3.62
CA SER A 350 -6.18 -6.29 2.42
C SER A 350 -5.26 -7.13 1.53
N ASP A 351 -5.54 -7.01 0.23
CA ASP A 351 -4.69 -7.48 -0.85
C ASP A 351 -4.60 -6.38 -1.90
N TYR A 352 -3.43 -6.22 -2.52
CA TYR A 352 -3.12 -5.08 -3.37
C TYR A 352 -3.02 -5.52 -4.82
N ARG A 353 -4.00 -5.08 -5.63
CA ARG A 353 -3.96 -5.22 -7.09
C ARG A 353 -2.76 -4.51 -7.70
N ASN A 354 -2.44 -3.33 -7.16
CA ASN A 354 -1.34 -2.46 -7.60
C ASN A 354 -0.38 -2.19 -6.41
N PRO A 355 0.44 -3.17 -6.00
CA PRO A 355 1.30 -3.05 -4.83
C PRO A 355 2.39 -1.98 -5.00
N SER A 356 2.90 -1.75 -6.22
CA SER A 356 3.88 -0.70 -6.49
C SER A 356 3.23 0.68 -6.51
N LEU A 357 2.00 0.79 -7.04
CA LEU A 357 1.23 2.04 -6.94
C LEU A 357 0.89 2.39 -5.49
N ALA A 358 0.49 1.40 -4.68
CA ALA A 358 0.24 1.59 -3.25
C ALA A 358 1.50 2.07 -2.51
N ALA A 359 2.67 1.52 -2.86
CA ALA A 359 3.96 1.97 -2.37
C ALA A 359 4.24 3.44 -2.74
N VAL A 360 4.04 3.84 -4.00
CA VAL A 360 4.17 5.24 -4.45
C VAL A 360 3.27 6.18 -3.65
N LEU A 361 2.00 5.83 -3.47
CA LEU A 361 1.05 6.67 -2.73
C LEU A 361 1.43 6.83 -1.26
N LYS A 362 2.03 5.80 -0.68
CA LYS A 362 2.58 5.86 0.68
C LYS A 362 3.82 6.74 0.74
N THR A 363 4.74 6.60 -0.21
CA THR A 363 5.93 7.45 -0.34
C THR A 363 5.56 8.93 -0.45
N LEU A 364 4.57 9.26 -1.28
CA LEU A 364 4.08 10.63 -1.49
C LEU A 364 3.22 11.17 -0.33
N GLY A 365 3.01 10.39 0.73
CA GLY A 365 2.26 10.80 1.92
C GLY A 365 0.73 10.82 1.77
N PHE A 366 0.18 10.33 0.66
CA PHE A 366 -1.28 10.27 0.46
C PHE A 366 -1.93 9.14 1.26
N VAL A 367 -1.22 8.03 1.44
CA VAL A 367 -1.64 6.90 2.26
C VAL A 367 -0.67 6.77 3.43
N GLN A 368 -1.17 6.68 4.67
CA GLN A 368 -0.29 6.55 5.84
C GLN A 368 -0.26 5.14 6.41
N ARG A 369 -1.39 4.43 6.38
CA ARG A 369 -1.50 3.06 6.87
C ARG A 369 -2.33 2.27 5.89
N PHE A 370 -1.96 1.02 5.73
CA PHE A 370 -2.58 0.09 4.79
C PHE A 370 -3.73 -0.64 5.48
N GLY A 371 -4.84 -0.89 4.78
CA GLY A 371 -5.96 -1.69 5.32
C GLY A 371 -6.78 -1.09 6.48
N PHE A 372 -6.50 0.15 6.91
CA PHE A 372 -7.25 0.84 7.98
C PHE A 372 -8.18 1.96 7.47
N GLY A 373 -7.98 2.43 6.23
CA GLY A 373 -8.66 3.64 5.73
C GLY A 373 -10.19 3.56 5.75
N ILE A 374 -10.80 2.40 5.46
CA ILE A 374 -12.26 2.23 5.52
C ILE A 374 -12.78 2.32 6.96
N ALA A 375 -12.06 1.76 7.94
CA ALA A 375 -12.47 1.82 9.35
C ALA A 375 -12.36 3.24 9.91
N GLU A 376 -11.34 4.00 9.50
CA GLU A 376 -11.21 5.43 9.84
C GLU A 376 -12.30 6.27 9.19
N THR A 377 -12.62 5.97 7.92
CA THR A 377 -13.73 6.61 7.19
C THR A 377 -15.06 6.42 7.90
N ARG A 378 -15.38 5.19 8.31
CA ARG A 378 -16.61 4.88 9.07
C ARG A 378 -16.69 5.67 10.38
N ARG A 379 -15.59 5.71 11.14
CA ARG A 379 -15.51 6.49 12.39
C ARG A 379 -15.69 7.99 12.15
N ALA A 380 -15.09 8.53 11.09
CA ALA A 380 -15.23 9.95 10.75
C ALA A 380 -16.67 10.31 10.35
N LEU A 381 -17.34 9.45 9.60
CA LEU A 381 -18.74 9.62 9.20
C LEU A 381 -19.68 9.56 10.41
N GLU A 382 -19.50 8.56 11.28
CA GLU A 382 -20.26 8.42 12.53
C GLU A 382 -20.10 9.65 13.43
N ALA A 383 -18.88 10.13 13.62
CA ALA A 383 -18.60 11.32 14.42
C ALA A 383 -19.21 12.62 13.85
N ASN A 384 -19.43 12.67 12.53
CA ASN A 384 -20.07 13.80 11.84
C ASN A 384 -21.59 13.64 11.71
N GLY A 385 -22.17 12.53 12.19
CA GLY A 385 -23.59 12.24 12.12
C GLY A 385 -24.08 11.71 10.77
N ASN A 386 -23.19 11.38 9.82
CA ASN A 386 -23.57 10.81 8.54
C ASN A 386 -24.10 9.37 8.72
N PRO A 387 -25.04 8.92 7.86
CA PRO A 387 -25.39 7.51 7.77
C PRO A 387 -24.18 6.61 7.47
N PRO A 388 -24.25 5.31 7.82
CA PRO A 388 -23.17 4.37 7.54
C PRO A 388 -22.80 4.33 6.05
N LEU A 389 -21.50 4.22 5.78
CA LEU A 389 -20.97 4.05 4.42
C LEU A 389 -21.52 2.77 3.77
N GLU A 390 -22.17 2.93 2.62
CA GLU A 390 -22.74 1.83 1.83
C GLU A 390 -21.75 1.39 0.73
N PHE A 391 -21.65 0.08 0.49
CA PHE A 391 -20.87 -0.47 -0.62
C PHE A 391 -21.72 -1.39 -1.49
N GLN A 392 -21.68 -1.18 -2.80
CA GLN A 392 -22.11 -2.16 -3.80
C GLN A 392 -20.86 -2.78 -4.43
N ILE A 393 -20.70 -4.09 -4.24
CA ILE A 393 -19.51 -4.83 -4.65
C ILE A 393 -19.90 -5.81 -5.74
N GLU A 394 -19.32 -5.62 -6.92
CA GLU A 394 -19.49 -6.44 -8.11
C GLU A 394 -18.13 -6.94 -8.61
N PRO A 395 -18.09 -7.97 -9.46
CA PRO A 395 -16.83 -8.51 -9.97
C PRO A 395 -15.96 -7.49 -10.73
N THR A 396 -16.60 -6.51 -11.37
CA THR A 396 -15.93 -5.54 -12.25
C THR A 396 -15.97 -4.11 -11.71
N MET A 397 -16.59 -3.89 -10.55
CA MET A 397 -16.80 -2.54 -10.02
C MET A 397 -17.07 -2.57 -8.51
N VAL A 398 -16.60 -1.53 -7.81
CA VAL A 398 -17.02 -1.21 -6.45
C VAL A 398 -17.58 0.20 -6.44
N LEU A 399 -18.80 0.37 -5.93
CA LEU A 399 -19.43 1.66 -5.66
C LEU A 399 -19.47 1.88 -4.15
N ALA A 400 -18.94 3.02 -3.70
CA ALA A 400 -19.09 3.52 -2.35
C ALA A 400 -20.08 4.68 -2.33
N THR A 401 -21.09 4.62 -1.48
CA THR A 401 -22.11 5.67 -1.35
C THR A 401 -22.06 6.28 0.04
N LEU A 402 -21.82 7.59 0.09
CA LEU A 402 -21.88 8.39 1.31
C LEU A 402 -23.14 9.23 1.28
N ARG A 403 -23.98 9.13 2.31
CA ARG A 403 -25.17 9.99 2.44
C ARG A 403 -24.87 11.21 3.30
N ILE A 404 -25.54 12.32 2.99
CA ILE A 404 -25.41 13.56 3.75
C ILE A 404 -25.84 13.34 5.21
N ALA A 405 -25.22 14.08 6.14
CA ALA A 405 -25.67 14.10 7.52
C ALA A 405 -27.09 14.72 7.59
N PRO A 406 -28.01 14.13 8.37
CA PRO A 406 -29.39 14.58 8.48
C PRO A 406 -29.55 15.91 9.22
#